data_AF-A0A1C5UC47-F1
#
_entry.id   AF-A0A1C5UC47-F1
#
_cell.length_a   1.000
_cell.length_b   1.000
_cell.length_c   1.000
_cell.angle_alpha   90.00
_cell.angle_beta   90.00
_cell.angle_gamma   90.00
#
_symmetry.space_group_name_H-M   'P 1'
#
loop_
_entity.id
_entity.type
_entity.pdbx_description
1 polymer ?
#
loop_
_entity_poly.entity_id
_entity_poly.type
_entity_poly.pdbx_seq_one_letter_code
_entity_poly.pdbx_strand_id
1 'polypeptide(L)'
;MIIKAGKQTECETLLASICFVVKKQKYEGMLLIRNRKKYTESDIRVYSKNKAAVSRQLHQIAALFPPGKDVKILDLGVVNDGAVS
;
A
#
# COMPACT_ATOMS: atom_id res chain seq x y z
N MET A 1 2.38 -4.15 11.30
CA MET A 1 3.53 -3.25 11.05
C MET A 1 2.99 -1.84 10.77
N ILE A 2 3.72 -0.78 11.14
CA ILE A 2 3.26 0.62 11.03
C ILE A 2 4.24 1.41 10.16
N ILE A 3 3.74 2.11 9.15
CA ILE A 3 4.46 3.14 8.40
C ILE A 3 4.38 4.42 9.22
N LYS A 4 5.53 4.99 9.56
CA LYS A 4 5.64 6.13 10.45
C LYS A 4 5.43 7.45 9.73
N ALA A 5 4.77 8.39 10.39
CA ALA A 5 4.65 9.75 9.91
C ALA A 5 6.03 10.36 9.69
N GLY A 6 6.18 11.07 8.57
CA GLY A 6 7.38 11.82 8.24
C GLY A 6 7.09 13.31 8.10
N LYS A 7 8.08 14.08 7.63
CA LYS A 7 7.85 15.48 7.26
C LYS A 7 6.80 15.54 6.16
N GLN A 8 5.91 16.54 6.24
CA GLN A 8 4.91 16.74 5.21
C GLN A 8 5.56 16.99 3.85
N THR A 9 5.24 16.11 2.91
CA THR A 9 5.65 16.16 1.51
C THR A 9 4.45 16.52 0.63
N GLU A 10 4.71 16.87 -0.62
CA GLU A 10 3.66 17.16 -1.61
C GLU A 10 2.82 15.92 -1.94
N CYS A 11 3.42 14.73 -1.79
CA CYS A 11 2.76 13.45 -1.92
C CYS A 11 2.81 12.71 -0.57
N GLU A 12 1.68 12.22 -0.07
CA GLU A 12 1.62 11.47 1.18
C GLU A 12 0.94 10.11 1.01
N THR A 13 1.37 9.12 1.79
CA THR A 13 0.64 7.84 1.91
C THR A 13 -0.65 8.03 2.71
N LEU A 14 -1.78 7.60 2.15
CA LEU A 14 -3.08 7.55 2.82
C LEU A 14 -3.41 6.19 3.41
N LEU A 15 -3.04 5.12 2.68
CA LEU A 15 -3.36 3.74 3.02
C LEU A 15 -2.23 2.83 2.55
N ALA A 16 -1.98 1.78 3.32
CA ALA A 16 -1.18 0.65 2.90
C ALA A 16 -1.91 -0.64 3.24
N SER A 17 -1.97 -1.58 2.29
CA SER A 17 -2.56 -2.90 2.50
C SER A 17 -1.74 -4.00 1.86
N ILE A 18 -1.88 -5.20 2.41
CA ILE A 18 -1.38 -6.45 1.84
C ILE A 18 -2.54 -7.43 1.79
N CYS A 19 -2.67 -8.14 0.68
CA CYS A 19 -3.66 -9.19 0.54
C CYS A 19 -3.11 -10.32 -0.35
N PHE A 20 -3.66 -11.52 -0.22
CA PHE A 20 -3.36 -12.62 -1.13
C PHE A 20 -4.42 -12.67 -2.24
N VAL A 21 -4.00 -12.51 -3.49
CA VAL A 21 -4.88 -12.52 -4.65
C VAL A 21 -4.89 -13.92 -5.24
N VAL A 22 -6.01 -14.62 -5.05
CA VAL A 22 -6.14 -16.06 -5.41
C VAL A 22 -5.88 -16.29 -6.89
N LYS A 23 -6.50 -15.49 -7.76
CA LYS A 23 -6.37 -15.61 -9.22
C LYS A 23 -4.93 -15.48 -9.70
N LYS A 24 -4.12 -14.64 -9.03
CA LYS A 24 -2.72 -14.39 -9.37
C LYS A 24 -1.76 -15.32 -8.61
N GLN A 25 -2.25 -16.06 -7.62
CA GLN A 25 -1.47 -16.86 -6.66
C GLN A 25 -0.27 -16.09 -6.06
N LYS A 26 -0.49 -14.82 -5.73
CA LYS A 26 0.53 -13.90 -5.23
C LYS A 26 -0.07 -12.97 -4.19
N TYR A 27 0.77 -12.50 -3.28
CA TYR A 27 0.46 -11.35 -2.45
C TYR A 27 0.53 -10.07 -3.28
N GLU A 28 -0.47 -9.22 -3.12
CA GLU A 28 -0.53 -7.86 -3.63
C GLU A 28 -0.38 -6.90 -2.44
N GLY A 29 0.57 -5.98 -2.54
CA GLY A 29 0.70 -4.84 -1.67
C GLY A 29 0.23 -3.61 -2.41
N MET A 30 -0.61 -2.79 -1.78
CA MET A 30 -1.10 -1.54 -2.34
C MET A 30 -0.76 -0.37 -1.41
N LEU A 31 -0.22 0.70 -1.98
CA LEU A 31 -0.03 2.00 -1.34
C LEU A 31 -0.92 3.01 -2.05
N LEU A 32 -1.88 3.59 -1.35
CA LEU A 32 -2.64 4.73 -1.85
C LEU A 32 -1.92 6.01 -1.48
N ILE A 33 -1.61 6.84 -2.45
CA ILE A 33 -0.86 8.09 -2.31
C ILE A 33 -1.74 9.24 -2.78
N ARG A 34 -1.71 10.35 -2.04
CA ARG A 34 -2.35 11.60 -2.43
C ARG A 34 -1.32 12.65 -2.77
N ASN A 35 -1.47 13.28 -3.92
CA ASN A 35 -0.77 14.52 -4.25
C ASN A 35 -1.59 15.71 -3.74
N ARG A 36 -1.09 16.41 -2.73
CA ARG A 36 -1.76 17.56 -2.10
C ARG A 36 -1.85 18.80 -2.98
N LYS A 37 -0.93 18.97 -3.95
CA LYS A 37 -0.96 20.11 -4.88
C LYS A 37 -2.05 19.96 -5.94
N LYS A 38 -2.25 18.73 -6.43
CA LYS A 38 -3.19 18.43 -7.53
C LYS A 38 -4.51 17.84 -7.05
N TYR A 39 -4.62 17.52 -5.75
CA TYR A 39 -5.76 16.79 -5.16
C TYR A 39 -6.09 15.50 -5.91
N THR A 40 -5.05 14.83 -6.42
CA THR A 40 -5.17 13.58 -7.18
C THR A 40 -4.65 12.42 -6.35
N GLU A 41 -5.32 11.28 -6.49
CA GLU A 41 -4.97 10.03 -5.82
C GLU A 41 -4.35 9.06 -6.82
N SER A 42 -3.40 8.25 -6.37
CA SER A 42 -2.71 7.26 -7.20
C SER A 42 -2.34 6.07 -6.34
N ASP A 43 -2.43 4.87 -6.89
CA ASP A 43 -2.01 3.65 -6.22
C ASP A 43 -0.70 3.10 -6.79
N ILE A 44 0.19 2.66 -5.90
CA ILE A 44 1.37 1.86 -6.24
C ILE A 44 1.10 0.43 -5.79
N ARG A 45 1.27 -0.53 -6.72
CA ARG A 45 1.07 -1.95 -6.46
C ARG A 45 2.37 -2.73 -6.55
N VAL A 46 2.53 -3.68 -5.64
CA VAL A 46 3.69 -4.56 -5.55
C VAL A 46 3.21 -5.99 -5.46
N TYR A 47 3.83 -6.91 -6.22
CA TYR A 47 3.41 -8.31 -6.27
C TYR A 47 4.55 -9.25 -5.94
N SER A 48 4.30 -10.24 -5.08
CA SER A 48 5.25 -11.33 -4.83
C SER A 48 4.56 -12.58 -4.30
N LYS A 49 5.17 -13.75 -4.49
CA LYS A 49 4.73 -14.98 -3.81
C LYS A 49 5.04 -14.96 -2.30
N ASN A 50 5.92 -14.07 -1.85
CA ASN A 50 6.32 -13.95 -0.46
C ASN A 50 5.74 -12.67 0.18
N LYS A 51 4.87 -12.85 1.17
CA LYS A 51 4.24 -11.76 1.95
C LYS A 51 5.25 -10.83 2.60
N ALA A 52 6.33 -11.37 3.16
CA ALA A 52 7.37 -10.57 3.80
C ALA A 52 8.12 -9.69 2.79
N ALA A 53 8.31 -10.18 1.56
CA ALA A 53 8.91 -9.40 0.48
C ALA A 53 8.01 -8.22 0.08
N VAL A 54 6.69 -8.45 -0.07
CA VAL A 54 5.71 -7.37 -0.32
C VAL A 54 5.73 -6.35 0.81
N SER A 55 5.69 -6.81 2.06
CA SER A 55 5.72 -5.93 3.24
C SER A 55 6.98 -5.06 3.28
N ARG A 56 8.15 -5.64 2.99
CA ARG A 56 9.42 -4.91 2.96
C ARG A 56 9.43 -3.86 1.84
N GLN A 57 8.97 -4.22 0.64
CA GLN A 57 8.92 -3.31 -0.50
C GLN A 57 7.94 -2.16 -0.26
N LEU A 58 6.75 -2.44 0.29
CA LEU A 58 5.81 -1.40 0.70
C LEU A 58 6.45 -0.42 1.69
N HIS A 59 7.21 -0.91 2.66
CA HIS A 59 7.92 -0.04 3.59
C HIS A 59 8.97 0.84 2.92
N GLN A 60 9.73 0.29 1.98
CA GLN A 60 10.74 1.03 1.23
C GLN A 60 10.10 2.12 0.36
N ILE A 61 8.98 1.82 -0.31
CA ILE A 61 8.25 2.79 -1.13
C ILE A 61 7.59 3.86 -0.25
N ALA A 62 6.98 3.46 0.86
CA ALA A 62 6.34 4.39 1.79
C ALA A 62 7.33 5.37 2.44
N ALA A 63 8.62 5.02 2.53
CA ALA A 63 9.66 5.95 2.98
C ALA A 63 9.88 7.11 1.99
N LEU A 64 9.55 6.93 0.70
CA LEU A 64 9.61 8.01 -0.31
C LEU A 64 8.38 8.92 -0.24
N PHE A 65 7.26 8.41 0.29
CA PHE A 65 5.97 9.10 0.38
C PHE A 65 5.44 8.99 1.81
N PRO A 66 6.15 9.55 2.81
CA PRO A 66 5.76 9.38 4.19
C PRO A 66 4.33 9.88 4.42
N PRO A 67 3.54 9.20 5.27
CA PRO A 67 2.18 9.63 5.55
C PRO A 67 2.17 10.87 6.47
N GLY A 68 1.11 11.68 6.38
CA GLY A 68 0.90 12.79 7.32
C GLY A 68 0.55 12.37 8.76
N LYS A 69 0.21 11.09 8.96
CA LYS A 69 -0.04 10.44 10.25
C LYS A 69 0.46 8.99 10.21
N ASP A 70 0.63 8.33 11.34
CA ASP A 70 0.99 6.90 11.34
C ASP A 70 -0.06 6.07 10.58
N VAL A 71 0.39 5.25 9.62
CA VAL A 71 -0.46 4.37 8.80
C VAL A 71 -0.18 2.93 9.18
N LYS A 72 -1.22 2.20 9.59
CA LYS A 72 -1.15 0.75 9.80
C LYS A 72 -1.24 0.04 8.46
N ILE A 73 -0.33 -0.91 8.21
CA ILE A 73 -0.50 -1.82 7.07
C ILE A 73 -1.65 -2.76 7.40
N LEU A 74 -2.72 -2.69 6.60
CA LEU A 74 -3.86 -3.59 6.72
C LEU A 74 -3.55 -4.90 6.02
N ASP A 75 -3.62 -6.00 6.75
CA ASP A 75 -3.55 -7.34 6.19
C ASP A 75 -4.97 -7.84 5.95
N LEU A 76 -5.38 -7.85 4.70
CA LEU A 76 -6.76 -8.11 4.30
C LEU A 76 -7.05 -9.61 4.11
N GLY A 77 -6.07 -10.47 4.38
CA GLY A 77 -6.21 -11.91 4.17
C GLY A 77 -6.29 -12.28 2.69
N VAL A 78 -7.26 -13.12 2.33
CA VAL A 78 -7.43 -13.64 0.96
C VAL A 78 -8.52 -12.84 0.25
N VAL A 79 -8.20 -12.31 -0.92
CA VAL A 79 -9.17 -11.65 -1.79
C VAL A 79 -9.41 -12.53 -3.02
N ASN A 80 -10.67 -12.89 -3.20
CA ASN A 80 -11.13 -13.38 -4.49
C ASN A 80 -11.34 -12.13 -5.35
N ASP A 81 -10.66 -12.08 -6.49
CA ASP A 81 -10.91 -11.08 -7.53
C ASP A 81 -12.25 -11.45 -8.19
N GLY A 82 -13.32 -11.32 -7.40
CA GLY A 82 -14.70 -11.54 -7.76
C GLY A 82 -15.24 -10.20 -8.22
N ALA A 83 -15.66 -10.16 -9.48
CA ALA A 83 -16.39 -9.05 -10.05
C ALA A 83 -17.46 -8.57 -9.06
N VAL A 84 -17.56 -7.25 -8.92
CA VAL A 84 -18.85 -6.63 -8.60
C VAL A 84 -19.84 -7.23 -9.60
N SER A 85 -20.70 -8.11 -9.10
CA SER A 85 -21.85 -8.63 -9.86
C SER A 85 -22.99 -7.64 -9.68
#